data_AF-A0A5C2S2S9-F1
#
_entry.id   AF-A0A5C2S2S9-F1
#
_cell.length_a   1.000
_cell.length_b   1.000
_cell.length_c   1.000
_cell.angle_alpha   90.00
_cell.angle_beta   90.00
_cell.angle_gamma   90.00
#
_symmetry.space_group_name_H-M   'P 1'
#
loop_
_entity.id
_entity.type
_entity.pdbx_description
1 polymer ?
#
loop_
_entity_poly.entity_id
_entity_poly.type
_entity_poly.pdbx_seq_one_letter_code
_entity_poly.pdbx_strand_id
1 'polypeptide(L)'
;MLRRLTLAADTHSTKARQTDPQRRRGLSESLGFATPPAKSAPPTHPASPQSVLTLMKGFIAPMFSRYAAIRIDPIATVEGYDYPDIQETARNLKTKTYLVFIDEALQVTFPDSPWFGYCVIPVAPCLRPPYEERGVRPDMCIPICPNKALPLGRDGLETQPTFPFDNCYHWSDPCCQMDVRVRASPDGFDDDTSIKLPPAQRIRMSRFIREDRARMRLLREHGVDESSPAHPSLSQETTGTLTQPGEAGPHTDERIEAISSSSLVASGCASDGPGDGASLADAQGREPPAGQDNQITRATSVCESYNSSEEYEYELSPLVDLWYDLPGHLKQEEIPNPIDLFVEREVLIRLILEGQSR
;
A
#
# COMPACT_ATOMS: atom_id res chain seq x y z
N MET A 1 -26.71 29.48 -8.15
CA MET A 1 -27.11 30.63 -7.30
C MET A 1 -25.91 31.55 -7.13
N LEU A 2 -25.85 32.63 -7.92
CA LEU A 2 -24.83 33.68 -7.81
C LEU A 2 -25.09 34.54 -6.57
N ARG A 3 -24.04 34.86 -5.80
CA ARG A 3 -23.99 36.13 -5.05
C ARG A 3 -22.64 36.82 -5.26
N ARG A 4 -22.72 37.91 -6.01
CA ARG A 4 -21.80 39.04 -6.04
C ARG A 4 -21.75 39.68 -4.64
N LEU A 5 -20.57 40.09 -4.20
CA LEU A 5 -20.41 41.19 -3.25
C LEU A 5 -19.35 42.16 -3.75
N THR A 6 -19.69 43.43 -3.57
CA THR A 6 -19.18 44.61 -4.23
C THR A 6 -18.07 45.28 -3.43
N LEU A 7 -17.24 46.05 -4.14
CA LEU A 7 -16.16 46.92 -3.70
C LEU A 7 -16.46 47.81 -2.47
N ALA A 8 -15.40 48.14 -1.73
CA ALA A 8 -15.13 49.49 -1.26
C ALA A 8 -13.61 49.75 -1.27
N ALA A 9 -13.24 50.93 -1.78
CA ALA A 9 -11.88 51.43 -1.98
C ALA A 9 -11.49 52.47 -0.91
N ASP A 10 -10.26 52.97 -1.05
CA ASP A 10 -9.61 54.13 -0.40
C ASP A 10 -8.92 53.87 0.95
N THR A 11 -7.71 54.37 1.26
CA THR A 11 -6.95 55.51 0.71
C THR A 11 -5.44 55.41 1.01
N HIS A 12 -4.66 56.14 0.20
CA HIS A 12 -3.23 56.44 0.23
C HIS A 12 -2.47 56.53 1.57
N SER A 13 -1.21 56.06 1.58
CA SER A 13 -0.09 56.79 2.20
C SER A 13 1.27 56.43 1.59
N THR A 14 1.91 57.44 1.00
CA THR A 14 3.25 57.50 0.40
C THR A 14 4.35 57.72 1.44
N LYS A 15 5.49 57.03 1.31
CA LYS A 15 6.86 57.50 1.67
C LYS A 15 7.87 56.48 1.12
N ALA A 16 8.56 56.78 0.01
CA ALA A 16 9.80 57.57 -0.11
C ALA A 16 11.09 56.77 0.22
N ARG A 17 11.78 56.40 -0.87
CA ARG A 17 13.21 56.11 -1.05
C ARG A 17 14.15 56.78 -0.02
N GLN A 18 15.15 56.03 0.42
CA GLN A 18 16.50 56.58 0.56
C GLN A 18 17.57 55.52 0.26
N THR A 19 18.35 55.83 -0.77
CA THR A 19 19.60 55.20 -1.22
C THR A 19 20.77 55.70 -0.37
N ASP A 20 21.76 54.85 -0.09
CA ASP A 20 23.13 55.31 0.16
C ASP A 20 24.18 54.33 -0.38
N PRO A 21 25.12 54.77 -1.25
CA PRO A 21 26.23 53.98 -1.78
C PRO A 21 27.62 54.56 -1.43
N GLN A 22 28.58 53.73 -1.00
CA GLN A 22 30.05 53.92 -1.14
C GLN A 22 30.73 52.54 -1.00
N ARG A 23 31.63 51.99 -1.84
CA ARG A 23 32.65 52.40 -2.84
C ARG A 23 33.95 53.03 -2.28
N ARG A 24 35.01 52.21 -2.16
CA ARG A 24 36.43 52.42 -2.62
C ARG A 24 37.34 51.32 -2.01
N ARG A 25 38.00 50.46 -2.80
CA ARG A 25 39.27 50.60 -3.59
C ARG A 25 40.56 50.52 -2.77
N GLY A 26 41.39 49.54 -3.14
CA GLY A 26 42.86 49.46 -2.99
C GLY A 26 43.31 48.06 -3.46
N LEU A 27 43.71 47.80 -4.71
CA LEU A 27 45.00 48.07 -5.37
C LEU A 27 46.23 47.68 -4.52
N SER A 28 46.87 46.55 -4.87
CA SER A 28 48.30 46.55 -5.23
C SER A 28 48.68 45.24 -5.93
N GLU A 29 49.10 45.38 -7.19
CA GLU A 29 49.97 44.45 -7.90
C GLU A 29 51.40 44.64 -7.39
N SER A 30 52.18 43.57 -7.29
CA SER A 30 53.62 43.64 -7.55
C SER A 30 54.15 42.29 -8.04
N LEU A 31 54.69 42.32 -9.26
CA LEU A 31 55.50 41.28 -9.86
C LEU A 31 56.88 41.22 -9.17
N GLY A 32 57.35 40.00 -8.90
CA GLY A 32 58.74 39.73 -8.52
C GLY A 32 59.22 38.46 -9.20
N PHE A 33 60.00 38.62 -10.27
CA PHE A 33 60.80 37.56 -10.90
C PHE A 33 61.98 37.21 -9.98
N ALA A 34 62.13 35.94 -9.60
CA ALA A 34 63.39 35.40 -9.11
C ALA A 34 63.48 33.88 -9.41
N THR A 35 64.49 33.53 -10.19
CA THR A 35 64.90 32.18 -10.63
C THR A 35 65.42 31.34 -9.43
N PRO A 36 65.20 30.01 -9.39
CA PRO A 36 65.48 29.18 -8.20
C PRO A 36 66.90 28.59 -8.19
N PRO A 37 67.46 28.23 -7.01
CA PRO A 37 68.55 27.28 -6.90
C PRO A 37 68.04 25.85 -6.64
N ALA A 38 68.76 24.89 -7.21
CA ALA A 38 68.50 23.46 -7.26
C ALA A 38 68.30 22.78 -5.90
N LYS A 39 67.29 21.90 -5.81
CA LYS A 39 67.23 20.80 -4.83
C LYS A 39 66.65 19.53 -5.46
N SER A 40 67.51 18.52 -5.50
CA SER A 40 67.27 17.07 -5.34
C SER A 40 65.96 16.46 -5.84
N ALA A 41 66.09 15.55 -6.79
CA ALA A 41 65.07 14.62 -7.26
C ALA A 41 64.42 13.80 -6.13
N PRO A 42 63.09 13.59 -6.15
CA PRO A 42 62.44 12.53 -5.40
C PRO A 42 62.29 11.26 -6.26
N PRO A 43 62.22 10.08 -5.63
CA PRO A 43 62.18 8.79 -6.33
C PRO A 43 60.82 8.54 -6.99
N THR A 44 60.90 7.99 -8.20
CA THR A 44 59.84 7.39 -8.97
C THR A 44 59.24 6.19 -8.24
N HIS A 45 57.98 6.29 -7.84
CA HIS A 45 57.07 5.15 -7.68
C HIS A 45 55.76 5.45 -8.43
N PRO A 46 55.26 4.51 -9.25
CA PRO A 46 54.02 4.71 -9.99
C PRO A 46 52.83 4.52 -9.04
N ALA A 47 52.09 5.59 -8.78
CA ALA A 47 50.75 5.49 -8.20
C ALA A 47 49.81 4.94 -9.28
N SER A 48 49.47 3.66 -9.14
CA SER A 48 48.39 3.01 -9.86
C SER A 48 47.06 3.77 -9.64
N PRO A 49 46.27 4.07 -10.68
CA PRO A 49 44.90 4.52 -10.49
C PRO A 49 44.03 3.29 -10.24
N GLN A 50 44.06 2.77 -9.01
CA GLN A 50 42.90 2.01 -8.55
C GLN A 50 41.82 3.04 -8.22
N SER A 51 41.04 3.40 -9.23
CA SER A 51 39.72 3.97 -9.06
C SER A 51 38.97 3.05 -8.10
N VAL A 52 38.71 3.57 -6.91
CA VAL A 52 37.90 2.90 -5.91
C VAL A 52 36.50 2.82 -6.50
N LEU A 53 36.19 1.70 -7.15
CA LEU A 53 34.82 1.26 -7.36
C LEU A 53 34.26 1.01 -5.98
N THR A 54 33.71 2.06 -5.35
CA THR A 54 32.75 1.87 -4.27
C THR A 54 31.65 1.03 -4.89
N LEU A 55 31.66 -0.26 -4.56
CA LEU A 55 30.62 -1.20 -4.93
C LEU A 55 29.32 -0.58 -4.41
N MET A 56 28.49 -0.04 -5.31
CA MET A 56 27.12 0.33 -4.98
C MET A 56 26.46 -0.94 -4.45
N LYS A 57 26.34 -1.03 -3.12
CA LYS A 57 25.74 -2.20 -2.47
C LYS A 57 24.22 -2.21 -2.64
N GLY A 58 23.63 -1.08 -3.03
CA GLY A 58 22.19 -0.94 -3.25
C GLY A 58 21.78 -1.24 -4.69
N PHE A 59 20.57 -1.78 -4.82
CA PHE A 59 19.85 -1.79 -6.09
C PHE A 59 19.49 -0.37 -6.50
N ILE A 60 19.41 -0.11 -7.80
CA ILE A 60 19.02 1.21 -8.34
C ILE A 60 17.57 1.55 -7.95
N ALA A 61 16.70 0.54 -7.86
CA ALA A 61 15.29 0.68 -7.54
C ALA A 61 14.86 -0.31 -6.46
N PRO A 62 13.78 -0.03 -5.71
CA PRO A 62 13.24 -0.97 -4.73
C PRO A 62 12.84 -2.32 -5.36
N MET A 63 13.14 -3.41 -4.66
CA MET A 63 12.63 -4.73 -5.00
C MET A 63 11.17 -4.91 -4.52
N PHE A 64 10.35 -5.58 -5.31
CA PHE A 64 8.97 -5.96 -4.98
C PHE A 64 8.91 -7.17 -4.05
N SER A 65 7.79 -7.44 -3.38
CA SER A 65 7.64 -8.43 -2.30
C SER A 65 8.37 -8.09 -0.99
N ARG A 66 8.64 -6.80 -0.76
CA ARG A 66 9.34 -6.30 0.42
C ARG A 66 8.41 -5.42 1.24
N TYR A 67 8.61 -5.42 2.53
CA TYR A 67 7.99 -4.44 3.41
C TYR A 67 8.92 -3.22 3.54
N ALA A 68 8.32 -2.04 3.58
CA ALA A 68 9.04 -0.79 3.72
C ALA A 68 8.23 0.22 4.54
N ALA A 69 8.93 1.17 5.15
CA ALA A 69 8.35 2.41 5.60
C ALA A 69 8.34 3.39 4.42
N ILE A 70 7.24 4.11 4.22
CA ILE A 70 7.17 5.20 3.25
C ILE A 70 6.68 6.48 3.90
N ARG A 71 7.07 7.62 3.35
CA ARG A 71 6.49 8.92 3.69
C ARG A 71 6.32 9.74 2.43
N ILE A 72 5.13 10.32 2.28
CA ILE A 72 4.84 11.24 1.18
C ILE A 72 5.67 12.52 1.35
N ASP A 73 6.31 12.96 0.27
CA ASP A 73 6.91 14.29 0.15
C ASP A 73 5.93 15.20 -0.59
N PRO A 74 5.14 16.00 0.14
CA PRO A 74 4.08 16.79 -0.49
C PRO A 74 4.64 17.90 -1.37
N ILE A 75 5.80 18.47 -1.03
CA ILE A 75 6.41 19.59 -1.77
C ILE A 75 6.94 19.08 -3.11
N ALA A 76 7.74 18.02 -3.07
CA ALA A 76 8.30 17.46 -4.30
C ALA A 76 7.24 16.81 -5.19
N THR A 77 6.12 16.36 -4.61
CA THR A 77 4.97 15.88 -5.40
C THR A 77 4.41 16.97 -6.31
N VAL A 78 4.35 18.22 -5.85
CA VAL A 78 3.76 19.36 -6.58
C VAL A 78 4.80 20.36 -7.12
N GLU A 79 6.09 20.01 -7.11
CA GLU A 79 7.19 20.91 -7.49
C GLU A 79 7.04 21.49 -8.92
N GLY A 80 6.41 20.74 -9.83
CA GLY A 80 6.14 21.20 -11.20
C GLY A 80 5.13 22.35 -11.33
N TYR A 81 4.44 22.72 -10.25
CA TYR A 81 3.36 23.71 -10.27
C TYR A 81 3.79 25.00 -9.54
N ASP A 82 4.14 26.05 -10.30
CA ASP A 82 4.62 27.34 -9.76
C ASP A 82 3.46 28.25 -9.30
N TYR A 83 2.56 27.71 -8.46
CA TYR A 83 1.46 28.43 -7.85
C TYR A 83 1.67 28.56 -6.33
N PRO A 84 1.84 29.79 -5.79
CA PRO A 84 2.19 29.99 -4.38
C PRO A 84 1.22 29.35 -3.37
N ASP A 85 -0.08 29.32 -3.69
CA ASP A 85 -1.14 28.73 -2.87
C ASP A 85 -1.07 27.19 -2.84
N ILE A 86 -0.76 26.55 -3.97
CA ILE A 86 -0.50 25.10 -4.05
C ILE A 86 0.74 24.75 -3.23
N GLN A 87 1.82 25.51 -3.40
CA GLN A 87 3.09 25.31 -2.68
C GLN A 87 2.94 25.55 -1.17
N GLU A 88 2.15 26.53 -0.75
CA GLU A 88 1.83 26.75 0.66
C GLU A 88 0.99 25.62 1.25
N THR A 89 -0.02 25.15 0.53
CA THR A 89 -0.85 24.02 0.98
C THR A 89 -0.04 22.75 1.13
N ALA A 90 0.83 22.43 0.16
CA ALA A 90 1.72 21.28 0.22
C ALA A 90 2.71 21.37 1.40
N ARG A 91 3.30 22.55 1.66
CA ARG A 91 4.18 22.78 2.82
C ARG A 91 3.48 22.60 4.17
N ASN A 92 2.19 22.90 4.25
CA ASN A 92 1.40 22.78 5.47
C ASN A 92 0.80 21.38 5.66
N LEU A 93 0.86 20.51 4.64
CA LEU A 93 0.38 19.14 4.75
C LEU A 93 1.34 18.32 5.64
N LYS A 94 0.83 17.89 6.79
CA LYS A 94 1.57 17.02 7.71
C LYS A 94 1.44 15.58 7.25
N THR A 95 2.52 15.01 6.75
CA THR A 95 2.57 13.61 6.34
C THR A 95 3.15 12.72 7.44
N LYS A 96 2.64 11.49 7.55
CA LYS A 96 3.16 10.48 8.49
C LYS A 96 4.02 9.45 7.77
N THR A 97 4.77 8.66 8.54
CA THR A 97 5.46 7.48 8.02
C THR A 97 4.53 6.28 8.12
N TYR A 98 4.32 5.57 7.03
CA TYR A 98 3.41 4.43 6.95
C TYR A 98 4.16 3.15 6.61
N LEU A 99 3.65 2.03 7.12
CA LEU A 99 4.13 0.71 6.78
C LEU A 99 3.40 0.20 5.53
N VAL A 100 4.16 -0.26 4.55
CA VAL A 100 3.61 -0.78 3.28
C VAL A 100 4.30 -2.07 2.85
N PHE A 101 3.63 -2.80 1.98
CA PHE A 101 4.19 -3.88 1.19
C PHE A 101 4.27 -3.45 -0.28
N ILE A 102 5.45 -3.61 -0.88
CA ILE A 102 5.69 -3.27 -2.30
C ILE A 102 5.19 -4.44 -3.15
N ASP A 103 4.07 -4.27 -3.85
CA ASP A 103 3.42 -5.37 -4.56
C ASP A 103 4.01 -5.56 -5.95
N GLU A 104 3.96 -4.51 -6.77
CA GLU A 104 4.36 -4.56 -8.18
C GLU A 104 5.03 -3.26 -8.63
N ALA A 105 5.98 -3.39 -9.56
CA ALA A 105 6.57 -2.26 -10.26
C ALA A 105 5.67 -1.91 -11.44
N LEU A 106 5.28 -0.63 -11.52
CA LEU A 106 4.35 -0.16 -12.54
C LEU A 106 5.07 0.27 -13.82
N GLN A 107 6.37 0.58 -13.74
CA GLN A 107 7.17 1.00 -14.89
C GLN A 107 8.50 0.26 -14.97
N VAL A 108 9.08 0.23 -16.18
CA VAL A 108 10.45 -0.24 -16.40
C VAL A 108 11.43 0.70 -15.69
N THR A 109 12.37 0.13 -14.95
CA THR A 109 13.38 0.90 -14.20
C THR A 109 14.49 1.36 -15.13
N PHE A 110 14.73 2.68 -15.17
CA PHE A 110 15.87 3.27 -15.87
C PHE A 110 16.86 3.85 -14.86
N PRO A 111 18.18 3.66 -15.04
CA PRO A 111 19.20 4.12 -14.09
C PRO A 111 19.13 5.62 -13.76
N ASP A 112 18.79 6.45 -14.75
CA ASP A 112 18.75 7.90 -14.60
C ASP A 112 17.36 8.42 -14.22
N SER A 113 16.41 7.53 -13.92
CA SER A 113 15.07 7.95 -13.52
C SER A 113 15.10 8.62 -12.15
N PRO A 114 14.51 9.82 -12.00
CA PRO A 114 14.46 10.50 -10.70
C PRO A 114 13.54 9.78 -9.69
N TRP A 115 12.69 8.88 -10.17
CA TRP A 115 11.76 8.09 -9.37
C TRP A 115 11.35 6.79 -10.06
N PHE A 116 10.75 5.90 -9.30
CA PHE A 116 10.29 4.57 -9.74
C PHE A 116 8.83 4.34 -9.35
N GLY A 117 7.97 4.01 -10.31
CA GLY A 117 6.54 3.77 -10.08
C GLY A 117 6.25 2.39 -9.48
N TYR A 118 5.47 2.34 -8.40
CA TYR A 118 5.04 1.09 -7.74
C TYR A 118 3.59 1.17 -7.29
N CYS A 119 2.91 0.02 -7.28
CA CYS A 119 1.71 -0.17 -6.47
C CYS A 119 2.14 -0.75 -5.11
N VAL A 120 1.69 -0.10 -4.04
CA VAL A 120 1.94 -0.51 -2.67
C VAL A 120 0.63 -0.86 -1.98
N ILE A 121 0.71 -1.83 -1.05
CA ILE A 121 -0.39 -2.24 -0.19
C ILE A 121 -0.06 -1.76 1.23
N PRO A 122 -0.77 -0.77 1.77
CA PRO A 122 -0.58 -0.37 3.16
C PRO A 122 -0.89 -1.50 4.14
N VAL A 123 -0.03 -1.62 5.15
CA VAL A 123 -0.16 -2.60 6.24
C VAL A 123 -0.74 -1.88 7.45
N ALA A 124 -1.76 -2.48 8.06
CA ALA A 124 -2.47 -1.86 9.17
C ALA A 124 -2.08 -2.49 10.52
N PRO A 125 -2.01 -1.70 11.61
CA PRO A 125 -1.83 -2.22 12.97
C PRO A 125 -3.16 -2.68 13.60
N CYS A 126 -4.24 -2.75 12.81
CA CYS A 126 -5.58 -3.07 13.26
C CYS A 126 -6.39 -3.77 12.16
N LEU A 127 -7.53 -4.34 12.56
CA LEU A 127 -8.51 -4.84 11.60
C LEU A 127 -9.11 -3.70 10.77
N ARG A 128 -9.53 -4.02 9.55
CA ARG A 128 -10.20 -3.08 8.64
C ARG A 128 -11.54 -2.66 9.24
N PRO A 129 -11.88 -1.35 9.31
CA PRO A 129 -13.25 -0.93 9.63
C PRO A 129 -14.24 -1.50 8.60
N PRO A 130 -15.49 -1.84 8.98
CA PRO A 130 -16.48 -2.33 8.02
C PRO A 130 -16.78 -1.28 6.95
N TYR A 131 -17.05 -1.74 5.72
CA TYR A 131 -17.58 -0.88 4.65
C TYR A 131 -18.61 -1.67 3.84
N GLU A 132 -19.87 -1.58 4.29
CA GLU A 132 -20.99 -2.43 3.86
C GLU A 132 -21.30 -2.29 2.38
N GLU A 133 -21.27 -1.08 1.84
CA GLU A 133 -21.48 -0.82 0.41
C GLU A 133 -20.51 -1.60 -0.49
N ARG A 134 -19.30 -1.90 0.02
CA ARG A 134 -18.30 -2.70 -0.68
C ARG A 134 -18.26 -4.16 -0.24
N GLY A 135 -19.13 -4.57 0.68
CA GLY A 135 -19.13 -5.89 1.29
C GLY A 135 -17.90 -6.15 2.15
N VAL A 136 -17.20 -5.10 2.60
CA VAL A 136 -15.98 -5.24 3.43
C VAL A 136 -16.37 -5.46 4.88
N ARG A 137 -15.80 -6.50 5.48
CA ARG A 137 -15.97 -6.82 6.91
C ARG A 137 -14.62 -6.83 7.64
N PRO A 138 -14.59 -6.58 8.96
CA PRO A 138 -13.34 -6.51 9.71
C PRO A 138 -12.49 -7.78 9.71
N ASP A 139 -13.12 -8.94 9.54
CA ASP A 139 -12.46 -10.24 9.52
C ASP A 139 -11.82 -10.59 8.16
N MET A 140 -11.99 -9.75 7.13
CA MET A 140 -11.34 -9.88 5.80
C MET A 140 -9.93 -9.29 5.81
N CYS A 141 -9.12 -9.76 6.75
CA CYS A 141 -7.73 -9.38 6.93
C CYS A 141 -6.84 -10.62 6.93
N ILE A 142 -5.55 -10.42 6.67
CA ILE A 142 -4.54 -11.49 6.71
C ILE A 142 -3.48 -11.10 7.73
N PRO A 143 -3.31 -11.85 8.83
CA PRO A 143 -2.29 -11.54 9.82
C PRO A 143 -0.89 -11.74 9.25
N ILE A 144 0.07 -10.95 9.73
CA ILE A 144 1.50 -11.10 9.44
C ILE A 144 2.16 -11.62 10.72
N CYS A 145 2.85 -12.76 10.66
CA CYS A 145 3.54 -13.32 11.83
C CYS A 145 4.60 -12.32 12.33
N PRO A 146 4.71 -12.04 13.64
CA PRO A 146 4.25 -12.88 14.76
C PRO A 146 2.83 -12.62 15.28
N ASN A 147 1.99 -11.84 14.57
CA ASN A 147 0.62 -11.58 15.00
C ASN A 147 -0.20 -12.86 15.18
N LYS A 148 -0.76 -13.05 16.38
CA LYS A 148 -1.52 -14.23 16.79
C LYS A 148 -3.03 -14.01 16.80
N ALA A 149 -3.49 -12.79 16.59
CA ALA A 149 -4.91 -12.55 16.36
C ALA A 149 -5.23 -13.01 14.94
N LEU A 150 -5.94 -14.12 14.81
CA LEU A 150 -6.20 -14.79 13.53
C LEU A 150 -7.66 -14.56 13.08
N PRO A 151 -7.96 -13.47 12.36
CA PRO A 151 -9.22 -13.33 11.64
C PRO A 151 -9.51 -14.59 10.83
N LEU A 152 -10.74 -15.10 10.94
CA LEU A 152 -11.19 -16.30 10.23
C LEU A 152 -10.35 -17.56 10.49
N GLY A 153 -9.55 -17.60 11.57
CA GLY A 153 -8.67 -18.73 11.88
C GLY A 153 -7.54 -18.92 10.87
N ARG A 154 -7.19 -17.90 10.08
CA ARG A 154 -6.09 -17.97 9.11
C ARG A 154 -4.74 -17.91 9.81
N ASP A 155 -3.84 -18.84 9.52
CA ASP A 155 -2.45 -18.64 9.98
C ASP A 155 -1.83 -17.41 9.30
N GLY A 156 -0.99 -16.73 10.07
CA GLY A 156 -0.25 -15.57 9.61
C GLY A 156 0.74 -15.88 8.50
N LEU A 157 1.03 -14.84 7.71
CA LEU A 157 2.08 -14.89 6.71
C LEU A 157 3.44 -14.79 7.38
N GLU A 158 4.33 -15.71 7.06
CA GLU A 158 5.71 -15.69 7.55
C GLU A 158 6.59 -14.81 6.66
N THR A 159 7.48 -14.04 7.26
CA THR A 159 8.43 -13.18 6.55
C THR A 159 9.86 -13.63 6.80
N GLN A 160 10.80 -13.15 5.97
CA GLN A 160 12.23 -13.38 6.14
C GLN A 160 13.01 -12.06 6.02
N PRO A 161 13.69 -11.60 7.09
CA PRO A 161 13.64 -12.12 8.46
C PRO A 161 12.23 -11.97 9.09
N THR A 162 12.06 -12.46 10.33
CA THR A 162 10.81 -12.35 11.08
C THR A 162 10.33 -10.90 11.15
N PHE A 163 9.03 -10.69 10.98
CA PHE A 163 8.44 -9.37 11.00
C PHE A 163 8.57 -8.74 12.41
N PRO A 164 8.92 -7.45 12.51
CA PRO A 164 9.23 -6.83 13.79
C PRO A 164 7.99 -6.47 14.62
N PHE A 165 6.79 -6.51 14.03
CA PHE A 165 5.56 -6.02 14.66
C PHE A 165 4.52 -7.13 14.80
N ASP A 166 3.90 -7.27 15.97
CA ASP A 166 2.99 -8.37 16.32
C ASP A 166 1.50 -8.03 16.18
N ASN A 167 1.16 -6.86 15.66
CA ASN A 167 -0.20 -6.37 15.50
C ASN A 167 -0.57 -6.05 14.04
N CYS A 168 0.22 -6.50 13.07
CA CYS A 168 0.08 -6.08 11.67
C CYS A 168 -0.78 -7.04 10.82
N TYR A 169 -1.50 -6.45 9.86
CA TYR A 169 -2.38 -7.14 8.92
C TYR A 169 -2.28 -6.55 7.51
N HIS A 170 -2.45 -7.41 6.50
CA HIS A 170 -2.90 -6.98 5.17
C HIS A 170 -4.42 -6.88 5.15
N TRP A 171 -4.94 -5.79 4.59
CA TRP A 171 -6.36 -5.65 4.29
C TRP A 171 -6.65 -6.16 2.88
N SER A 172 -7.62 -7.06 2.73
CA SER A 172 -7.94 -7.67 1.42
C SER A 172 -8.79 -6.78 0.50
N ASP A 173 -9.23 -5.63 0.99
CA ASP A 173 -10.04 -4.65 0.26
C ASP A 173 -9.24 -4.11 -0.94
N PRO A 174 -9.74 -4.26 -2.20
CA PRO A 174 -9.07 -3.72 -3.38
C PRO A 174 -8.80 -2.21 -3.32
N CYS A 175 -9.59 -1.45 -2.55
CA CYS A 175 -9.38 -0.01 -2.37
C CYS A 175 -8.21 0.33 -1.44
N CYS A 176 -7.59 -0.67 -0.81
CA CYS A 176 -6.43 -0.51 0.05
C CYS A 176 -5.13 -0.76 -0.72
N GLN A 177 -5.07 -0.33 -1.98
CA GLN A 177 -3.86 -0.29 -2.81
C GLN A 177 -3.62 1.15 -3.25
N MET A 178 -2.35 1.53 -3.41
CA MET A 178 -1.97 2.89 -3.75
C MET A 178 -0.78 2.90 -4.69
N ASP A 179 -0.90 3.63 -5.79
CA ASP A 179 0.22 3.88 -6.69
C ASP A 179 1.06 5.04 -6.17
N VAL A 180 2.38 4.86 -6.18
CA VAL A 180 3.37 5.83 -5.68
C VAL A 180 4.53 5.96 -6.65
N ARG A 181 5.17 7.13 -6.62
CA ARG A 181 6.50 7.34 -7.21
C ARG A 181 7.52 7.29 -6.07
N VAL A 182 8.35 6.26 -6.03
CA VAL A 182 9.44 6.17 -5.06
C VAL A 182 10.63 6.97 -5.57
N ARG A 183 11.08 7.98 -4.82
CA ARG A 183 12.23 8.81 -5.16
C ARG A 183 13.49 7.94 -5.30
N ALA A 184 14.32 8.22 -6.32
CA ALA A 184 15.63 7.58 -6.43
C ALA A 184 16.53 7.94 -5.25
N SER A 185 17.25 6.94 -4.73
CA SER A 185 18.22 7.11 -3.65
C SER A 185 19.64 7.19 -4.23
N PRO A 186 20.44 8.23 -3.92
CA PRO A 186 21.85 8.29 -4.33
C PRO A 186 22.68 7.10 -3.85
N ASP A 187 22.33 6.55 -2.69
CA ASP A 187 22.98 5.39 -2.08
C ASP A 187 22.40 4.05 -2.57
N GLY A 188 21.37 4.11 -3.42
CA GLY A 188 20.56 2.96 -3.84
C GLY A 188 19.68 2.41 -2.72
N PHE A 189 19.18 1.20 -2.93
CA PHE A 189 18.28 0.49 -2.03
C PHE A 189 18.92 -0.82 -1.56
N ASP A 190 19.21 -0.91 -0.26
CA ASP A 190 19.85 -2.07 0.35
C ASP A 190 18.83 -3.18 0.66
N ASP A 191 18.65 -4.13 -0.27
CA ASP A 191 17.72 -5.26 -0.12
C ASP A 191 18.13 -6.23 1.01
N ASP A 192 19.37 -6.17 1.54
CA ASP A 192 19.80 -7.01 2.66
C ASP A 192 19.17 -6.57 3.98
N THR A 193 18.80 -5.29 4.10
CA THR A 193 18.07 -4.76 5.26
C THR A 193 16.55 -5.00 5.20
N SER A 194 16.05 -5.45 4.04
CA SER A 194 14.62 -5.56 3.80
C SER A 194 14.00 -6.80 4.43
N ILE A 195 12.75 -6.66 4.87
CA ILE A 195 11.91 -7.78 5.27
C ILE A 195 11.12 -8.26 4.06
N LYS A 196 11.27 -9.53 3.72
CA LYS A 196 10.77 -10.13 2.49
C LYS A 196 9.58 -11.02 2.80
N LEU A 197 8.59 -11.03 1.92
CA LEU A 197 7.55 -12.05 1.90
C LEU A 197 8.00 -13.16 0.94
N PRO A 198 8.36 -14.37 1.44
CA PRO A 198 8.83 -15.45 0.57
C PRO A 198 7.79 -15.84 -0.48
N PRO A 199 8.19 -16.38 -1.65
CA PRO A 199 7.27 -16.69 -2.74
C PRO A 199 6.07 -17.55 -2.35
N ALA A 200 6.28 -18.59 -1.52
CA ALA A 200 5.19 -19.44 -1.04
C ALA A 200 4.17 -18.65 -0.20
N GLN A 201 4.65 -17.72 0.63
CA GLN A 201 3.81 -16.85 1.46
C GLN A 201 3.11 -15.78 0.63
N ARG A 202 3.74 -15.28 -0.46
CA ARG A 202 3.09 -14.41 -1.43
C ARG A 202 1.94 -15.13 -2.16
N ILE A 203 2.14 -16.37 -2.61
CA ILE A 203 1.06 -17.19 -3.20
C ILE A 203 -0.09 -17.37 -2.20
N ARG A 204 0.23 -17.64 -0.93
CA ARG A 204 -0.75 -17.76 0.15
C ARG A 204 -1.54 -16.46 0.35
N MET A 205 -0.86 -15.32 0.37
CA MET A 205 -1.48 -14.00 0.45
C MET A 205 -2.46 -13.77 -0.69
N SER A 206 -2.05 -14.01 -1.94
CA SER A 206 -2.91 -13.85 -3.12
C SER A 206 -4.16 -14.74 -3.05
N ARG A 207 -4.02 -15.98 -2.53
CA ARG A 207 -5.17 -16.87 -2.31
C ARG A 207 -6.16 -16.27 -1.31
N PHE A 208 -5.70 -15.81 -0.16
CA PHE A 208 -6.56 -15.21 0.86
C PHE A 208 -7.25 -13.94 0.36
N ILE A 209 -6.52 -13.06 -0.34
CA ILE A 209 -7.11 -11.86 -0.97
C ILE A 209 -8.22 -12.25 -1.95
N ARG A 210 -7.99 -13.28 -2.78
CA ARG A 210 -9.01 -13.75 -3.75
C ARG A 210 -10.26 -14.30 -3.06
N GLU A 211 -10.10 -15.06 -1.98
CA GLU A 211 -11.20 -15.58 -1.16
C GLU A 211 -12.02 -14.44 -0.54
N ASP A 212 -11.34 -13.44 0.04
CA ASP A 212 -12.00 -12.27 0.62
C ASP A 212 -12.73 -11.44 -0.43
N ARG A 213 -12.12 -11.19 -1.58
CA ARG A 213 -12.76 -10.49 -2.70
C ARG A 213 -14.00 -11.24 -3.21
N ALA A 214 -13.97 -12.57 -3.24
CA ALA A 214 -15.16 -13.37 -3.57
C ALA A 214 -16.25 -13.19 -2.50
N ARG A 215 -15.89 -13.21 -1.21
CA ARG A 215 -16.85 -13.00 -0.12
C ARG A 215 -17.43 -11.57 -0.13
N MET A 216 -16.65 -10.54 -0.44
CA MET A 216 -17.13 -9.16 -0.62
C MET A 216 -18.15 -9.04 -1.77
N ARG A 217 -17.95 -9.77 -2.88
CA ARG A 217 -18.94 -9.81 -3.98
C ARG A 217 -20.25 -10.42 -3.52
N LEU A 218 -20.21 -11.59 -2.87
CA LEU A 218 -21.41 -12.24 -2.35
C LEU A 218 -22.18 -11.35 -1.38
N LEU A 219 -21.49 -10.65 -0.46
CA LEU A 219 -22.14 -9.76 0.50
C LEU A 219 -22.81 -8.56 -0.18
N ARG A 220 -22.22 -8.01 -1.24
CA ARG A 220 -22.84 -6.94 -2.03
C ARG A 220 -24.09 -7.42 -2.75
N GLU A 221 -24.05 -8.62 -3.31
CA GLU A 221 -25.20 -9.22 -4.01
C GLU A 221 -26.38 -9.48 -3.06
N HIS A 222 -26.12 -10.00 -1.86
CA HIS A 222 -27.17 -10.29 -0.87
C HIS A 222 -27.69 -9.03 -0.14
N GLY A 223 -26.87 -7.98 0.00
CA GLY A 223 -27.28 -6.71 0.61
C GLY A 223 -28.25 -5.88 -0.24
N VAL A 224 -28.38 -6.19 -1.54
CA VAL A 224 -29.29 -5.49 -2.45
C VAL A 224 -30.73 -6.03 -2.34
N ASP A 225 -30.92 -7.28 -1.95
CA ASP A 225 -32.25 -7.92 -1.92
C ASP A 225 -33.09 -7.58 -0.67
N GLU A 226 -32.49 -7.20 0.47
CA GLU A 226 -33.26 -6.82 1.68
C GLU A 226 -33.80 -5.37 1.65
N SER A 227 -33.45 -4.57 0.63
CA SER A 227 -33.87 -3.16 0.52
C SER A 227 -35.11 -2.95 -0.36
N SER A 228 -35.78 -4.00 -0.82
CA SER A 228 -37.02 -3.87 -1.59
C SER A 228 -38.23 -3.83 -0.65
N PRO A 229 -38.93 -2.69 -0.49
CA PRO A 229 -40.16 -2.67 0.29
C PRO A 229 -41.22 -3.45 -0.47
N ALA A 230 -41.50 -4.67 0.02
CA ALA A 230 -42.71 -5.39 -0.34
C ALA A 230 -43.91 -4.48 -0.06
N HIS A 231 -44.54 -3.98 -1.12
CA HIS A 231 -45.84 -3.33 -1.06
C HIS A 231 -46.82 -4.25 -0.31
N PRO A 232 -47.45 -3.80 0.79
CA PRO A 232 -48.52 -4.55 1.40
C PRO A 232 -49.70 -4.59 0.42
N SER A 233 -50.02 -5.80 -0.02
CA SER A 233 -51.24 -6.07 -0.76
C SER A 233 -52.44 -5.68 0.10
N LEU A 234 -53.29 -4.82 -0.46
CA LEU A 234 -54.54 -4.35 0.12
C LEU A 234 -55.43 -5.52 0.54
N SER A 235 -55.71 -5.58 1.83
CA SER A 235 -56.83 -6.32 2.41
C SER A 235 -58.15 -5.71 1.92
N GLN A 236 -59.05 -6.55 1.41
CA GLN A 236 -60.48 -6.25 1.40
C GLN A 236 -61.18 -6.95 2.57
N GLU A 237 -62.10 -6.19 3.13
CA GLU A 237 -62.84 -6.33 4.37
C GLU A 237 -63.71 -7.59 4.47
N THR A 238 -63.94 -8.06 5.70
CA THR A 238 -65.32 -8.30 6.17
C THR A 238 -65.39 -8.29 7.71
N THR A 239 -65.92 -7.18 8.24
CA THR A 239 -66.84 -7.01 9.38
C THR A 239 -67.03 -8.15 10.40
N GLY A 240 -67.02 -7.76 11.69
CA GLY A 240 -68.09 -8.22 12.61
C GLY A 240 -67.76 -8.43 14.08
N THR A 241 -67.93 -7.36 14.86
CA THR A 241 -68.69 -7.35 16.15
C THR A 241 -68.01 -7.77 17.46
N LEU A 242 -67.89 -6.75 18.33
CA LEU A 242 -68.00 -6.68 19.80
C LEU A 242 -68.21 -7.99 20.58
N THR A 243 -67.50 -8.15 21.72
CA THR A 243 -68.05 -8.08 23.10
C THR A 243 -66.92 -8.19 24.15
N GLN A 244 -66.81 -7.17 25.01
CA GLN A 244 -66.10 -7.15 26.32
C GLN A 244 -67.08 -7.63 27.42
N PRO A 245 -66.75 -7.71 28.73
CA PRO A 245 -65.46 -7.83 29.45
C PRO A 245 -65.51 -8.80 30.66
N GLY A 246 -64.33 -9.08 31.24
CA GLY A 246 -64.08 -9.02 32.69
C GLY A 246 -64.46 -10.20 33.58
N GLU A 247 -63.48 -10.74 34.32
CA GLU A 247 -63.57 -10.89 35.78
C GLU A 247 -62.22 -11.24 36.40
N ALA A 248 -62.03 -10.79 37.65
CA ALA A 248 -60.80 -10.77 38.42
C ALA A 248 -60.60 -12.04 39.25
N GLY A 249 -59.34 -12.35 39.61
CA GLY A 249 -59.05 -13.33 40.66
C GLY A 249 -57.58 -13.76 40.73
N PRO A 250 -56.85 -13.53 41.85
CA PRO A 250 -55.44 -13.89 42.04
C PRO A 250 -55.27 -15.22 42.81
N HIS A 251 -54.00 -15.59 43.09
CA HIS A 251 -53.50 -16.79 43.83
C HIS A 251 -53.23 -18.01 42.92
N THR A 252 -52.15 -18.79 43.01
CA THR A 252 -51.10 -19.01 44.03
C THR A 252 -49.95 -19.83 43.39
N ASP A 253 -48.75 -19.64 43.94
CA ASP A 253 -47.64 -20.55 44.22
C ASP A 253 -47.44 -21.94 43.58
N GLU A 254 -46.17 -22.38 43.68
CA GLU A 254 -45.55 -23.70 43.46
C GLU A 254 -44.93 -23.94 42.06
N ARG A 255 -43.59 -23.89 41.92
CA ARG A 255 -42.59 -24.90 42.33
C ARG A 255 -42.76 -26.23 41.57
N ILE A 256 -42.00 -26.43 40.49
CA ILE A 256 -41.50 -27.76 40.10
C ILE A 256 -40.06 -27.64 39.60
N GLU A 257 -39.21 -28.46 40.21
CA GLU A 257 -37.86 -28.77 39.82
C GLU A 257 -37.82 -29.70 38.58
N ALA A 258 -36.83 -29.41 37.73
CA ALA A 258 -35.82 -30.34 37.25
C ALA A 258 -36.07 -31.29 36.05
N ILE A 259 -34.89 -31.64 35.53
CA ILE A 259 -34.45 -32.88 34.88
C ILE A 259 -34.47 -32.88 33.35
N SER A 260 -33.27 -32.61 32.84
CA SER A 260 -32.59 -33.20 31.68
C SER A 260 -33.22 -34.45 31.07
N SER A 261 -33.22 -34.54 29.74
CA SER A 261 -33.02 -35.82 29.03
C SER A 261 -32.69 -35.60 27.55
N SER A 262 -31.52 -36.12 27.16
CA SER A 262 -31.16 -36.80 25.90
C SER A 262 -31.36 -36.08 24.55
N SER A 263 -30.31 -35.84 23.76
CA SER A 263 -29.54 -36.82 22.96
C SER A 263 -30.35 -37.48 21.84
N LEU A 264 -30.12 -37.04 20.60
CA LEU A 264 -30.32 -37.83 19.38
C LEU A 264 -29.07 -37.73 18.48
N VAL A 265 -28.32 -38.84 18.47
CA VAL A 265 -27.79 -39.61 17.32
C VAL A 265 -28.49 -39.31 15.98
N ALA A 266 -27.94 -39.47 14.75
CA ALA A 266 -26.73 -40.08 14.21
C ALA A 266 -26.64 -39.75 12.69
N SER A 267 -25.57 -40.26 12.05
CA SER A 267 -25.30 -40.48 10.60
C SER A 267 -24.55 -39.36 9.87
N GLY A 268 -23.33 -39.53 9.35
CA GLY A 268 -22.47 -40.71 9.18
C GLY A 268 -22.48 -41.23 7.74
N CYS A 269 -21.43 -40.90 6.96
CA CYS A 269 -20.89 -41.77 5.92
C CYS A 269 -19.45 -41.33 5.54
N ALA A 270 -18.50 -42.20 5.86
CA ALA A 270 -17.13 -42.23 5.36
C ALA A 270 -16.98 -43.49 4.48
N SER A 271 -16.03 -43.47 3.54
CA SER A 271 -15.54 -44.69 2.88
C SER A 271 -14.05 -44.52 2.57
N ASP A 272 -13.22 -45.26 3.32
CA ASP A 272 -11.86 -45.71 3.00
C ASP A 272 -11.90 -46.67 1.79
N GLY A 273 -10.85 -47.00 1.04
CA GLY A 273 -9.39 -46.97 1.26
C GLY A 273 -8.66 -47.71 0.10
N PRO A 274 -7.35 -48.02 0.24
CA PRO A 274 -6.38 -48.25 -0.84
C PRO A 274 -5.92 -49.72 -1.05
N GLY A 275 -5.09 -49.99 -2.08
CA GLY A 275 -4.41 -51.29 -2.28
C GLY A 275 -3.29 -51.31 -3.35
N ASP A 276 -2.19 -51.98 -2.99
CA ASP A 276 -0.82 -52.06 -3.55
C ASP A 276 -0.58 -52.85 -4.87
N GLY A 277 0.65 -52.75 -5.43
CA GLY A 277 1.39 -53.94 -5.92
C GLY A 277 2.20 -53.82 -7.23
N ALA A 278 3.47 -54.24 -7.20
CA ALA A 278 4.57 -54.04 -8.17
C ALA A 278 4.62 -54.95 -9.43
N SER A 279 5.43 -54.58 -10.46
CA SER A 279 6.61 -55.33 -10.99
C SER A 279 7.03 -54.95 -12.43
N LEU A 280 8.26 -55.38 -12.78
CA LEU A 280 9.23 -54.97 -13.81
C LEU A 280 8.97 -55.30 -15.30
N ALA A 281 9.58 -54.46 -16.15
CA ALA A 281 10.23 -54.69 -17.47
C ALA A 281 9.43 -55.29 -18.65
N ASP A 282 9.34 -54.54 -19.76
CA ASP A 282 10.02 -54.93 -21.00
C ASP A 282 10.21 -53.72 -21.95
N ALA A 283 11.31 -53.72 -22.67
CA ALA A 283 11.73 -52.70 -23.63
C ALA A 283 11.34 -53.14 -25.04
N GLN A 284 10.68 -52.28 -25.82
CA GLN A 284 10.84 -52.27 -27.28
C GLN A 284 10.37 -50.95 -27.89
N GLY A 285 11.19 -50.46 -28.81
CA GLY A 285 11.23 -49.07 -29.22
C GLY A 285 10.02 -48.55 -29.97
N ARG A 286 9.81 -47.25 -29.83
CA ARG A 286 9.14 -46.42 -30.83
C ARG A 286 9.74 -45.01 -30.80
N GLU A 287 10.03 -44.53 -31.99
CA GLU A 287 10.77 -43.30 -32.31
C GLU A 287 10.24 -42.02 -31.66
N PRO A 288 11.10 -40.99 -31.47
CA PRO A 288 10.70 -39.74 -30.85
C PRO A 288 10.00 -38.82 -31.87
N PRO A 289 8.84 -38.22 -31.55
CA PRO A 289 8.40 -37.06 -32.29
C PRO A 289 9.21 -35.83 -31.86
N ALA A 290 9.81 -35.19 -32.84
CA ALA A 290 10.50 -33.92 -32.76
C ALA A 290 9.61 -32.82 -32.15
N GLY A 291 10.24 -31.90 -31.39
CA GLY A 291 9.61 -30.64 -30.98
C GLY A 291 9.77 -30.27 -29.51
N GLN A 292 11.00 -30.31 -28.98
CA GLN A 292 11.35 -29.56 -27.76
C GLN A 292 11.70 -28.13 -28.16
N ASP A 293 10.73 -27.23 -28.04
CA ASP A 293 10.95 -25.78 -27.90
C ASP A 293 9.79 -25.23 -27.09
N ASN A 294 9.86 -25.35 -25.76
CA ASN A 294 8.84 -24.77 -24.87
C ASN A 294 9.41 -24.31 -23.51
N GLN A 295 10.68 -23.90 -23.48
CA GLN A 295 11.28 -23.26 -22.30
C GLN A 295 11.55 -21.75 -22.45
N ILE A 296 11.15 -21.13 -23.57
CA ILE A 296 11.36 -19.68 -23.80
C ILE A 296 10.08 -18.84 -23.58
N THR A 297 8.90 -19.46 -23.50
CA THR A 297 7.61 -18.74 -23.46
C THR A 297 7.20 -18.19 -22.07
N ARG A 298 7.95 -18.49 -21.01
CA ARG A 298 7.69 -17.92 -19.66
C ARG A 298 8.46 -16.64 -19.36
N ALA A 299 9.50 -16.32 -20.13
CA ALA A 299 10.25 -15.07 -19.97
C ALA A 299 9.61 -13.89 -20.72
N THR A 300 8.81 -14.15 -21.75
CA THR A 300 8.09 -13.11 -22.52
C THR A 300 6.73 -12.74 -21.93
N SER A 301 6.14 -13.58 -21.06
CA SER A 301 4.90 -13.26 -20.34
C SER A 301 5.03 -12.13 -19.32
N VAL A 302 6.26 -11.69 -19.00
CA VAL A 302 6.53 -10.56 -18.09
C VAL A 302 6.43 -9.22 -18.82
N CYS A 303 6.49 -9.18 -20.17
CA CYS A 303 6.51 -7.92 -20.91
C CYS A 303 5.17 -7.52 -21.55
N GLU A 304 4.19 -8.43 -21.64
CA GLU A 304 2.92 -8.16 -22.35
C GLU A 304 1.77 -7.70 -21.43
N SER A 305 1.96 -7.71 -20.10
CA SER A 305 0.94 -7.20 -19.16
C SER A 305 0.99 -5.67 -18.93
N TYR A 306 1.96 -4.97 -19.51
CA TYR A 306 2.14 -3.52 -19.30
C TYR A 306 1.26 -2.62 -20.19
N ASN A 307 0.48 -3.18 -21.13
CA ASN A 307 -0.25 -2.41 -22.14
C ASN A 307 -1.77 -2.64 -22.13
N SER A 308 -2.37 -2.79 -20.95
CA SER A 308 -3.82 -2.87 -20.79
C SER A 308 -4.38 -1.58 -20.18
N SER A 309 -4.64 -0.62 -21.06
CA SER A 309 -5.72 0.39 -20.96
C SER A 309 -5.61 1.45 -19.87
N GLU A 310 -5.55 2.70 -20.33
CA GLU A 310 -5.39 3.97 -19.59
C GLU A 310 -3.91 4.33 -19.40
N GLU A 311 -3.47 5.45 -19.97
CA GLU A 311 -2.19 6.05 -19.63
C GLU A 311 -2.14 6.14 -18.10
N TYR A 312 -1.28 5.34 -17.47
CA TYR A 312 -1.07 5.45 -16.03
C TYR A 312 -0.69 6.90 -15.76
N GLU A 313 -1.60 7.67 -15.17
CA GLU A 313 -1.31 9.03 -14.71
C GLU A 313 -0.43 8.92 -13.46
N TYR A 314 0.82 8.47 -13.64
CA TYR A 314 1.85 8.51 -12.60
C TYR A 314 2.06 9.94 -12.08
N GLU A 315 1.67 10.94 -12.86
CA GLU A 315 1.60 12.33 -12.44
C GLU A 315 0.69 12.53 -11.22
N LEU A 316 -0.41 11.77 -11.10
CA LEU A 316 -1.29 11.80 -9.93
C LEU A 316 -0.76 10.99 -8.74
N SER A 317 0.23 10.13 -8.95
CA SER A 317 0.83 9.35 -7.86
C SER A 317 1.73 10.25 -7.00
N PRO A 318 1.57 10.24 -5.67
CA PRO A 318 2.42 11.02 -4.78
C PRO A 318 3.88 10.53 -4.86
N LEU A 319 4.81 11.46 -4.74
CA LEU A 319 6.23 11.14 -4.57
C LEU A 319 6.50 10.77 -3.11
N VAL A 320 7.19 9.66 -2.89
CA VAL A 320 7.48 9.14 -1.56
C VAL A 320 8.96 8.86 -1.36
N ASP A 321 9.41 9.08 -0.13
CA ASP A 321 10.65 8.48 0.39
C ASP A 321 10.35 7.05 0.86
N LEU A 322 11.33 6.15 0.77
CA LEU A 322 11.18 4.73 1.10
C LEU A 322 12.39 4.21 1.89
N TRP A 323 12.11 3.46 2.95
CA TRP A 323 13.13 2.85 3.81
C TRP A 323 12.83 1.38 4.12
N TYR A 324 13.83 0.51 3.97
CA TYR A 324 13.71 -0.92 4.28
C TYR A 324 13.92 -1.26 5.76
N ASP A 325 14.75 -0.47 6.47
CA ASP A 325 14.95 -0.61 7.90
C ASP A 325 13.70 -0.16 8.67
N LEU A 326 12.75 -1.09 8.85
CA LEU A 326 11.48 -0.79 9.52
C LEU A 326 11.70 -0.33 10.97
N PRO A 327 12.47 -1.04 11.83
CA PRO A 327 12.66 -0.61 13.21
C PRO A 327 13.37 0.75 13.35
N GLY A 328 14.18 1.15 12.36
CA GLY A 328 14.80 2.47 12.32
C GLY A 328 13.84 3.61 12.01
N HIS A 329 12.70 3.33 11.35
CA HIS A 329 11.77 4.35 10.85
C HIS A 329 10.36 4.28 11.47
N LEU A 330 10.01 3.17 12.12
CA LEU A 330 8.70 2.92 12.70
C LEU A 330 8.83 2.13 14.00
N LYS A 331 8.08 2.57 15.02
CA LYS A 331 7.75 1.76 16.20
C LYS A 331 6.33 1.22 16.07
N GLN A 332 6.07 0.06 16.67
CA GLN A 332 4.79 -0.62 16.56
C GLN A 332 3.60 0.26 16.97
N GLU A 333 3.75 1.01 18.06
CA GLU A 333 2.75 1.92 18.61
C GLU A 333 2.58 3.21 17.81
N GLU A 334 3.53 3.52 16.92
CA GLU A 334 3.54 4.71 16.07
C GLU A 334 3.03 4.42 14.66
N ILE A 335 2.80 3.14 14.29
CA ILE A 335 2.26 2.75 12.98
C ILE A 335 0.88 3.40 12.82
N PRO A 336 0.68 4.34 11.87
CA PRO A 336 -0.61 4.98 11.69
C PRO A 336 -1.65 4.05 11.07
N ASN A 337 -2.93 4.42 11.16
CA ASN A 337 -3.97 3.76 10.40
C ASN A 337 -3.79 4.10 8.90
N PRO A 338 -3.74 3.11 7.99
CA PRO A 338 -3.59 3.36 6.56
C PRO A 338 -4.66 4.25 5.93
N ILE A 339 -5.85 4.39 6.52
CA ILE A 339 -6.88 5.30 6.02
C ILE A 339 -6.35 6.74 5.95
N ASP A 340 -5.51 7.14 6.90
CA ASP A 340 -4.91 8.48 6.92
C ASP A 340 -4.01 8.71 5.70
N LEU A 341 -3.31 7.68 5.22
CA LEU A 341 -2.45 7.78 4.03
C LEU A 341 -3.25 8.12 2.78
N PHE A 342 -4.44 7.52 2.63
CA PHE A 342 -5.34 7.85 1.54
C PHE A 342 -5.88 9.27 1.66
N VAL A 343 -6.15 9.77 2.88
CA VAL A 343 -6.54 11.17 3.08
C VAL A 343 -5.42 12.12 2.66
N GLU A 344 -4.17 11.83 3.03
CA GLU A 344 -2.99 12.61 2.59
C GLU A 344 -2.86 12.60 1.05
N ARG A 345 -3.00 11.43 0.41
CA ARG A 345 -2.99 11.29 -1.06
C ARG A 345 -4.10 12.10 -1.73
N GLU A 346 -5.33 12.05 -1.23
CA GLU A 346 -6.47 12.78 -1.82
C GLU A 346 -6.27 14.30 -1.76
N VAL A 347 -5.58 14.82 -0.72
CA VAL A 347 -5.19 16.24 -0.69
C VAL A 347 -4.24 16.55 -1.84
N LEU A 348 -3.23 15.72 -2.08
CA LEU A 348 -2.25 15.94 -3.14
C LEU A 348 -2.84 15.80 -4.54
N ILE A 349 -3.71 14.81 -4.77
CA ILE A 349 -4.42 14.68 -6.06
C ILE A 349 -5.19 15.94 -6.38
N ARG A 350 -5.90 16.52 -5.40
CA ARG A 350 -6.61 17.79 -5.62
C ARG A 350 -5.65 18.94 -5.99
N LEU A 351 -4.50 19.03 -5.34
CA LEU A 351 -3.50 20.05 -5.66
C LEU A 351 -2.91 19.85 -7.07
N ILE A 352 -2.63 18.62 -7.46
CA ILE A 352 -2.12 18.28 -8.80
C ILE A 352 -3.14 18.66 -9.87
N LEU A 353 -4.40 18.22 -9.70
CA LEU A 353 -5.48 18.54 -10.64
C LEU A 353 -5.74 20.05 -10.73
N GLU A 354 -5.68 20.76 -9.60
CA GLU A 354 -5.79 22.21 -9.57
C GLU A 354 -4.63 22.87 -10.34
N GLY A 355 -3.40 22.40 -10.13
CA GLY A 355 -2.22 22.87 -10.85
C GLY A 355 -2.27 22.59 -12.35
N GLN A 356 -2.80 21.44 -12.78
CA GLN A 356 -2.99 21.08 -14.19
C GLN A 356 -4.10 21.91 -14.87
N SER A 357 -5.09 22.38 -14.10
CA SER A 357 -6.23 23.14 -14.63
C SER A 357 -5.96 24.63 -14.87
N ARG A 358 -4.88 25.15 -14.29
CA ARG A 358 -4.46 26.56 -14.36
C ARG A 358 -3.41 26.75 -15.44
#